data_AF-A0A1Q5M944-F1
#
_entry.id   AF-A0A1Q5M944-F1
#
_cell.length_a   1.000
_cell.length_b   1.000
_cell.length_c   1.000
_cell.angle_alpha   90.00
_cell.angle_beta   90.00
_cell.angle_gamma   90.00
#
_symmetry.space_group_name_H-M   'P 1'
#
loop_
_entity.id
_entity.type
_entity.pdbx_description
1 polymer ?
#
loop_
_entity_poly.entity_id
_entity_poly.type
_entity_poly.pdbx_seq_one_letter_code
_entity_poly.pdbx_strand_id
1 'polypeptide(L)'
;MITAWNPRGRTASDDANARDQRLLLDEVRRRGLTSWPAAGGDVSGTHREESAAVGLSDAAARALGRRFGQDAVFAWSPDAWRVLACGSGAVAVSGWVVSGWAASGRA
;
A
#
# COMPACT_ATOMS: atom_id res chain seq x y z
N MET A 1 -2.72 -2.08 2.66
CA MET A 1 -2.27 -0.77 2.14
C MET A 1 -2.45 -0.75 0.63
N ILE A 2 -2.96 0.37 0.13
CA ILE A 2 -3.19 0.62 -1.29
C ILE A 2 -2.72 2.04 -1.63
N THR A 3 -2.20 2.22 -2.84
CA THR A 3 -1.83 3.50 -3.44
C THR A 3 -2.34 3.55 -4.87
N ALA A 4 -2.43 4.74 -5.45
CA ALA A 4 -2.64 4.93 -6.88
C ALA A 4 -1.39 5.47 -7.59
N TRP A 5 -0.24 5.50 -6.90
CA TRP A 5 1.02 5.93 -7.48
C TRP A 5 1.56 4.90 -8.48
N ASN A 6 2.20 5.42 -9.53
CA ASN A 6 2.94 4.66 -10.55
C ASN A 6 2.17 3.44 -11.08
N PRO A 7 0.94 3.62 -11.61
CA PRO A 7 0.07 2.51 -12.01
C PRO A 7 0.74 1.62 -13.06
N ARG A 8 0.59 0.30 -12.87
CA ARG A 8 1.22 -0.76 -13.68
C ARG A 8 2.76 -0.72 -13.62
N GLY A 9 3.31 -0.22 -12.51
CA GLY A 9 4.75 -0.06 -12.29
C GLY A 9 5.42 1.00 -13.14
N ARG A 10 4.66 1.86 -13.83
CA ARG A 10 5.21 2.91 -14.69
C ARG A 10 5.29 4.22 -13.93
N THR A 11 6.49 4.82 -13.90
CA THR A 11 6.69 6.15 -13.32
C THR A 11 5.78 7.16 -14.02
N ALA A 12 4.92 7.81 -13.23
CA ALA A 12 4.11 8.94 -13.66
C ALA A 12 4.64 10.24 -13.03
N SER A 13 4.14 11.38 -13.50
CA SER A 13 4.45 12.65 -12.85
C SER A 13 3.78 12.75 -11.48
N ASP A 14 4.37 13.53 -10.58
CA ASP A 14 3.82 13.75 -9.23
C ASP A 14 2.39 14.28 -9.27
N ASP A 15 2.06 15.18 -10.21
CA ASP A 15 0.71 15.71 -10.38
C ASP A 15 -0.30 14.67 -10.86
N ALA A 16 0.13 13.71 -11.67
CA ALA A 16 -0.72 12.59 -12.09
C ALA A 16 -0.95 11.63 -10.91
N ASN A 17 0.13 11.25 -10.23
CA ASN A 17 0.08 10.41 -9.03
C ASN A 17 -0.81 11.02 -7.94
N ALA A 18 -0.65 12.31 -7.65
CA ALA A 18 -1.44 13.02 -6.66
C ALA A 18 -2.93 13.12 -7.04
N ARG A 19 -3.24 13.29 -8.34
CA ARG A 19 -4.63 13.26 -8.84
C ARG A 19 -5.26 11.88 -8.62
N ASP A 20 -4.59 10.83 -9.05
CA ASP A 20 -5.12 9.46 -8.94
C ASP A 20 -5.22 9.02 -7.47
N GLN A 21 -4.29 9.44 -6.63
CA GLN A 21 -4.34 9.19 -5.19
C GLN A 21 -5.55 9.88 -4.53
N ARG A 22 -5.86 11.12 -4.89
CA ARG A 22 -7.08 11.79 -4.41
C ARG A 22 -8.35 11.05 -4.84
N LEU A 23 -8.42 10.58 -6.08
CA LEU A 23 -9.54 9.77 -6.57
C LEU A 23 -9.69 8.45 -5.80
N LEU A 24 -8.59 7.83 -5.42
CA LEU A 24 -8.59 6.65 -4.56
C LEU A 24 -9.15 6.96 -3.17
N LEU A 25 -8.66 8.02 -2.52
CA LEU A 25 -9.12 8.39 -1.19
C LEU A 25 -10.59 8.80 -1.18
N ASP A 26 -11.04 9.51 -2.22
CA ASP A 26 -12.45 9.85 -2.41
C ASP A 26 -13.32 8.59 -2.57
N GLU A 27 -12.85 7.58 -3.31
CA GLU A 27 -13.55 6.31 -3.44
C GLU A 27 -13.63 5.55 -2.11
N VAL A 28 -12.53 5.49 -1.35
CA VAL A 28 -12.49 4.88 -0.01
C VAL A 28 -13.49 5.57 0.91
N ARG A 29 -13.50 6.92 0.92
CA ARG A 29 -14.45 7.73 1.70
C ARG A 29 -15.90 7.47 1.27
N ARG A 30 -16.20 7.47 -0.03
CA ARG A 30 -17.57 7.22 -0.54
C ARG A 30 -18.11 5.85 -0.17
N ARG A 31 -17.24 4.85 -0.01
CA ARG A 31 -17.63 3.50 0.43
C ARG A 31 -17.81 3.39 1.95
N GLY A 32 -17.58 4.47 2.72
CA GLY A 32 -17.66 4.45 4.17
C GLY A 32 -16.62 3.54 4.84
N LEU A 33 -15.50 3.27 4.15
CA LEU A 33 -14.47 2.37 4.64
C LEU A 33 -13.59 3.08 5.67
N THR A 34 -13.28 2.40 6.77
CA THR A 34 -12.27 2.88 7.71
C THR A 34 -10.90 2.86 7.04
N SER A 35 -10.22 4.00 7.07
CA SER A 35 -8.90 4.16 6.49
C SER A 35 -7.98 5.00 7.36
N TRP A 36 -6.69 4.70 7.29
CA TRP A 36 -5.63 5.44 7.96
C TRP A 36 -4.59 5.90 6.93
N PRO A 37 -4.01 7.10 7.11
CA PRO A 37 -2.87 7.54 6.30
C PRO A 37 -1.72 6.54 6.40
N ALA A 38 -1.08 6.26 5.27
CA ALA A 38 0.09 5.40 5.20
C ALA A 38 1.06 5.97 4.16
N ALA A 39 2.29 5.46 4.16
CA ALA A 39 3.26 5.78 3.12
C ALA A 39 4.09 4.55 2.75
N GLY A 40 4.31 4.37 1.46
CA GLY A 40 5.36 3.49 0.94
C GLY A 40 6.64 4.29 0.75
N GLY A 41 7.81 3.68 0.87
CA GLY A 41 9.07 4.39 0.69
C GLY A 41 10.26 3.46 0.71
N ASP A 42 11.43 4.03 0.45
CA ASP A 42 12.69 3.31 0.63
C ASP A 42 13.10 3.24 2.12
N VAL A 43 14.07 2.38 2.43
CA VAL A 43 14.57 2.17 3.81
C VAL A 43 15.21 3.43 4.40
N SER A 44 15.77 4.31 3.56
CA SER A 44 16.37 5.58 4.00
C SER A 44 15.33 6.67 4.28
N GLY A 45 14.07 6.48 3.86
CA GLY A 45 13.00 7.47 3.95
C GLY A 45 13.17 8.66 3.00
N THR A 46 14.06 8.56 2.01
CA THR A 46 14.34 9.66 1.06
C THR A 46 13.22 9.77 0.03
N HIS A 47 12.73 8.63 -0.45
CA HIS A 47 11.54 8.53 -1.29
C HIS A 47 10.32 8.11 -0.46
N ARG A 48 9.21 8.84 -0.61
CA ARG A 48 7.94 8.55 0.07
C ARG A 48 6.75 8.76 -0.87
N GLU A 49 5.95 7.71 -1.02
CA GLU A 49 4.71 7.70 -1.79
C GLU A 49 3.51 7.63 -0.85
N GLU A 50 2.53 8.49 -1.09
CA GLU A 50 1.30 8.49 -0.31
C GLU A 50 0.49 7.21 -0.54
N SER A 51 -0.09 6.68 0.54
CA SER A 51 -0.93 5.48 0.49
C SER A 51 -1.99 5.50 1.60
N ALA A 52 -2.90 4.52 1.59
CA ALA A 52 -3.88 4.33 2.63
C ALA A 52 -3.87 2.89 3.14
N ALA A 53 -3.92 2.72 4.46
CA ALA A 53 -4.33 1.47 5.08
C ALA A 53 -5.87 1.46 5.11
N VAL A 54 -6.51 0.40 4.63
CA VAL A 54 -7.98 0.31 4.53
C VAL A 54 -8.42 -1.07 5.00
N GLY A 55 -9.42 -1.14 5.87
CA GLY A 55 -10.02 -2.40 6.31
C GLY A 55 -10.84 -3.04 5.19
N LEU A 56 -10.27 -4.03 4.50
CA LEU A 56 -10.88 -4.72 3.37
C LEU A 56 -10.59 -6.22 3.39
N SER A 57 -11.49 -7.01 2.79
CA SER A 57 -11.17 -8.39 2.40
C SER A 57 -10.14 -8.41 1.26
N ASP A 58 -9.39 -9.50 1.12
CA ASP A 58 -8.41 -9.67 0.04
C ASP A 58 -9.05 -9.45 -1.35
N ALA A 59 -10.28 -9.95 -1.56
CA ALA A 59 -10.99 -9.80 -2.83
C ALA A 59 -11.34 -8.33 -3.12
N ALA A 60 -11.82 -7.60 -2.11
CA ALA A 60 -12.15 -6.18 -2.25
C ALA A 60 -10.89 -5.31 -2.42
N ALA A 61 -9.80 -5.66 -1.73
CA ALA A 61 -8.51 -5.00 -1.87
C ALA A 61 -7.94 -5.18 -3.29
N ARG A 62 -7.97 -6.40 -3.85
CA ARG A 62 -7.56 -6.65 -5.25
C ARG A 62 -8.44 -5.91 -6.25
N ALA A 63 -9.76 -5.89 -6.02
CA ALA A 63 -10.69 -5.17 -6.90
C ALA A 63 -10.41 -3.66 -6.92
N LEU A 64 -10.14 -3.07 -5.75
CA LEU A 64 -9.76 -1.67 -5.65
C LEU A 64 -8.39 -1.40 -6.30
N GLY A 65 -7.41 -2.27 -6.04
CA GLY A 65 -6.08 -2.19 -6.67
C GLY A 65 -6.15 -2.21 -8.19
N ARG A 66 -6.88 -3.16 -8.80
CA ARG A 66 -7.09 -3.21 -10.26
C ARG A 66 -7.70 -1.92 -10.80
N ARG A 67 -8.67 -1.34 -10.10
CA ARG A 67 -9.34 -0.11 -10.53
C ARG A 67 -8.37 1.08 -10.60
N PHE A 68 -7.39 1.14 -9.70
CA PHE A 68 -6.34 2.16 -9.69
C PHE A 68 -5.04 1.70 -10.38
N GLY A 69 -5.13 0.65 -11.20
CA GLY A 69 -4.02 0.19 -12.02
C GLY A 69 -2.86 -0.42 -11.24
N GLN A 70 -3.06 -0.84 -9.99
CA GLN A 70 -2.02 -1.49 -9.20
C GLN A 70 -1.88 -2.96 -9.63
N ASP A 71 -0.64 -3.43 -9.77
CA ASP A 71 -0.34 -4.83 -10.07
C ASP A 71 -0.47 -5.71 -8.82
N ALA A 72 -0.30 -5.13 -7.63
CA ALA A 72 -0.46 -5.79 -6.35
C ALA A 72 -0.84 -4.80 -5.24
N VAL A 73 -1.35 -5.32 -4.12
CA VAL A 73 -1.59 -4.55 -2.89
C VAL A 73 -0.93 -5.26 -1.71
N PHE A 74 -0.50 -4.48 -0.73
CA PHE A 74 -0.01 -5.03 0.53
C PHE A 74 -1.18 -5.33 1.46
N ALA A 75 -1.19 -6.51 2.07
CA ALA A 75 -2.14 -6.89 3.10
C ALA A 75 -1.39 -7.36 4.33
N TRP A 76 -1.96 -7.18 5.51
CA TRP A 76 -1.41 -7.75 6.73
C TRP A 76 -2.51 -8.17 7.68
N SER A 77 -2.20 -9.16 8.49
CA SER A 77 -2.95 -9.59 9.67
C SER A 77 -1.97 -9.59 10.86
N PRO A 78 -2.45 -9.83 12.09
CA PRO A 78 -1.54 -10.04 13.22
C PRO A 78 -0.46 -11.10 12.96
N ASP A 79 -0.71 -12.08 12.09
CA ASP A 79 0.18 -13.23 11.90
C ASP A 79 1.17 -13.07 10.73
N ALA A 80 0.85 -12.26 9.71
CA ALA A 80 1.69 -12.13 8.53
C ALA A 80 1.47 -10.81 7.78
N TRP A 81 2.46 -10.43 6.97
CA TRP A 81 2.30 -9.46 5.89
C TRP A 81 2.42 -10.16 4.54
N ARG A 82 1.69 -9.66 3.55
CA ARG A 82 1.45 -10.35 2.28
C ARG A 82 1.43 -9.35 1.14
N VAL A 83 1.81 -9.81 -0.04
CA VAL A 83 1.61 -9.10 -1.31
C VAL A 83 0.58 -9.87 -2.12
N LEU A 84 -0.55 -9.23 -2.43
CA LEU A 84 -1.66 -9.81 -3.15
C LEU A 84 -1.64 -9.30 -4.59
N ALA A 85 -1.42 -10.18 -5.57
CA ALA A 85 -1.48 -9.79 -6.98
C ALA A 85 -2.90 -9.35 -7.37
N CYS A 86 -3.07 -8.18 -7.97
CA CYS A 86 -4.41 -7.68 -8.30
C CYS A 86 -5.02 -8.42 -9.49
N GLY A 87 -4.20 -8.81 -10.48
CA GLY A 87 -4.64 -9.45 -11.72
C GLY A 87 -4.71 -10.98 -11.69
N SER A 88 -4.16 -11.63 -10.67
CA SER A 88 -4.14 -13.09 -10.56
C SER A 88 -4.52 -13.54 -9.15
N GLY A 89 -4.54 -14.86 -8.90
CA GLY A 89 -4.70 -15.43 -7.55
C GLY A 89 -3.41 -15.45 -6.73
N ALA A 90 -2.27 -15.01 -7.28
CA ALA A 90 -0.98 -15.13 -6.63
C ALA A 90 -0.93 -14.34 -5.30
N VAL A 91 -0.22 -14.92 -4.33
CA VAL A 91 0.05 -14.35 -3.00
C VAL A 91 1.50 -14.64 -2.66
N ALA A 92 2.27 -13.62 -2.32
CA ALA A 92 3.53 -13.80 -1.61
C ALA A 92 3.27 -13.57 -0.12
N VAL A 93 3.62 -14.55 0.72
CA VAL A 93 3.46 -14.48 2.18
C VAL A 93 4.82 -14.27 2.82
N SER A 94 4.88 -13.33 3.74
CA SER A 94 6.06 -13.01 4.51
C SER A 94 5.69 -12.95 5.99
N GLY A 95 6.51 -13.56 6.86
CA GLY A 95 6.36 -13.42 8.31
C GLY A 95 6.72 -12.01 8.77
N TRP A 96 6.29 -11.66 9.98
CA TRP A 96 6.80 -10.47 10.66
C TRP A 96 8.26 -10.68 11.07
N VAL A 97 9.13 -9.76 10.67
CA VAL A 97 10.52 -9.71 11.14
C VAL A 97 10.65 -8.47 12.00
N VAL A 98 11.03 -8.64 13.27
CA VAL A 98 11.37 -7.52 14.14
C VAL A 98 12.79 -7.09 13.79
N SER A 99 12.94 -5.97 13.10
CA SER A 99 14.25 -5.31 13.01
C SER A 99 14.55 -4.73 14.39
N GLY A 100 15.47 -5.35 15.12
CA GLY A 100 15.92 -4.83 16.40
C GLY A 100 16.41 -3.40 16.23
N TRP A 101 15.86 -2.46 17.01
CA TRP A 101 16.51 -1.17 17.18
C TRP A 101 17.90 -1.44 17.72
N ALA A 102 18.94 -1.15 16.93
CA ALA A 102 20.26 -0.99 17.48
C ALA A 102 20.16 0.21 18.44
N ALA A 103 20.07 -0.06 19.74
CA ALA A 103 20.28 0.94 20.75
C ALA A 103 21.66 1.53 20.46
N SER A 104 21.70 2.77 19.98
CA SER A 104 22.93 3.54 19.95
C SER A 104 23.29 3.82 21.41
N GLY A 105 23.94 2.84 22.05
CA GLY A 105 24.64 3.03 23.29
C GLY A 105 25.71 4.09 23.05
N ARG A 106 25.65 5.17 23.81
CA ARG A 106 26.84 5.94 24.14
C ARG A 106 26.99 5.89 25.66
N ALA A 107 28.16 5.39 26.03
CA ALA A 107 28.74 5.39 27.36
C ALA A 107 28.93 6.83 27.88
#